data_AF-A0A1Y2DIC3-F1
#
_entry.id   AF-A0A1Y2DIC3-F1
#
_cell.length_a   1.000
_cell.length_b   1.000
_cell.length_c   1.000
_cell.angle_alpha   90.00
_cell.angle_beta   90.00
_cell.angle_gamma   90.00
#
_symmetry.space_group_name_H-M   'P 1'
#
loop_
_entity.id
_entity.type
_entity.pdbx_description
1 polymer ?
#
loop_
_entity_poly.entity_id
_entity_poly.type
_entity_poly.pdbx_seq_one_letter_code
_entity_poly.pdbx_strand_id
1 'polypeptide(L)'
;MYNKLLIHLLYIITNIQFIYSYYLIYTYDNITDYDDSSSYIFTYDKNNVLKKNDILGIKDTFYYSYLCKNGFCTQVDIDYFKPFVEIPDEKGNLKRYIHESYNNNDLHKYPTRMGIRINNCTSTNRQTNGQINENCYTYIYISFRCNSDSQCLTNKCIDGYCIFNDKDPSEFCTDIYSNTLFFW
;
A
#
# COMPACT_ATOMS: atom_id res chain seq x y z
N MET A 1 -38.93 -37.21 -16.45
CA MET A 1 -37.71 -37.48 -15.65
C MET A 1 -36.62 -36.40 -15.74
N TYR A 2 -36.78 -35.32 -16.50
CA TYR A 2 -35.75 -34.28 -16.68
C TYR A 2 -35.69 -33.22 -15.55
N ASN A 3 -36.81 -32.96 -14.86
CA ASN A 3 -36.91 -31.86 -13.88
C ASN A 3 -36.12 -32.07 -12.58
N LYS A 4 -35.98 -33.31 -12.08
CA LYS A 4 -35.24 -33.57 -10.83
C LYS A 4 -33.73 -33.43 -10.99
N LEU A 5 -33.20 -33.80 -12.16
CA LEU A 5 -31.76 -33.67 -12.48
C LEU A 5 -31.36 -32.19 -12.58
N LEU A 6 -32.20 -31.37 -13.21
CA LEU A 6 -31.99 -29.93 -13.33
C LEU A 6 -31.98 -29.23 -11.96
N ILE A 7 -32.91 -29.61 -11.06
CA ILE A 7 -32.98 -29.07 -9.70
C ILE A 7 -31.75 -29.45 -8.88
N HIS A 8 -31.25 -30.69 -9.00
CA HIS A 8 -30.02 -31.09 -8.32
C HIS A 8 -28.78 -30.39 -8.87
N LEU A 9 -28.69 -30.21 -10.20
CA LEU A 9 -27.61 -29.44 -10.81
C LEU A 9 -27.61 -27.97 -10.35
N LEU A 10 -28.79 -27.34 -10.32
CA LEU A 10 -28.93 -25.98 -9.81
C LEU A 10 -28.56 -25.89 -8.32
N TYR A 11 -28.97 -26.86 -7.50
CA TYR A 11 -28.58 -26.95 -6.10
C TYR A 11 -27.06 -27.11 -5.92
N ILE A 12 -26.41 -27.94 -6.74
CA ILE A 12 -24.96 -28.11 -6.69
C ILE A 12 -24.26 -26.82 -7.14
N ILE A 13 -24.73 -26.15 -8.20
CA ILE A 13 -24.15 -24.89 -8.69
C ILE A 13 -24.30 -23.77 -7.66
N THR A 14 -25.47 -23.63 -7.02
CA THR A 14 -25.65 -22.61 -5.98
C THR A 14 -24.80 -22.92 -4.74
N ASN A 15 -24.69 -24.18 -4.32
CA ASN A 15 -23.82 -24.55 -3.20
C ASN A 15 -22.32 -24.40 -3.53
N ILE A 16 -21.89 -24.66 -4.77
CA ILE A 16 -20.52 -24.38 -5.22
C ILE A 16 -20.25 -22.87 -5.20
N GLN A 17 -21.22 -22.03 -5.56
CA GLN A 17 -21.07 -20.57 -5.48
C GLN A 17 -20.92 -20.06 -4.03
N PHE A 18 -21.47 -20.75 -3.02
CA PHE A 18 -21.34 -20.36 -1.61
C PHE A 18 -20.01 -20.75 -0.94
N ILE A 19 -19.20 -21.62 -1.54
CA ILE A 19 -17.91 -22.05 -0.97
C ILE A 19 -16.74 -21.13 -1.36
N TYR A 20 -16.96 -20.15 -2.24
CA TYR A 20 -15.93 -19.15 -2.53
C TYR A 20 -15.78 -18.17 -1.37
N SER A 21 -14.68 -18.28 -0.63
CA SER A 21 -14.25 -17.24 0.31
C SER A 21 -14.09 -15.93 -0.45
N TYR A 22 -14.91 -14.93 -0.14
CA TYR A 22 -14.83 -13.63 -0.80
C TYR A 22 -13.57 -12.90 -0.33
N TYR A 23 -12.61 -12.72 -1.22
CA TYR A 23 -11.43 -11.89 -0.98
C TYR A 23 -11.73 -10.47 -1.42
N LEU A 24 -11.49 -9.48 -0.56
CA LEU A 24 -11.56 -8.07 -0.95
C LEU A 24 -10.20 -7.63 -1.47
N ILE A 25 -10.19 -6.95 -2.62
CA ILE A 25 -8.95 -6.45 -3.24
C ILE A 25 -9.09 -4.95 -3.41
N TYR A 26 -8.19 -4.22 -2.76
CA TYR A 26 -8.00 -2.79 -2.98
C TYR A 26 -6.76 -2.58 -3.82
N THR A 27 -6.81 -1.58 -4.69
CA THR A 27 -5.81 -1.24 -5.69
C THR A 27 -5.45 0.23 -5.54
N TYR A 28 -4.50 0.71 -6.34
CA TYR A 28 -4.19 2.14 -6.41
C TYR A 28 -5.44 3.02 -6.57
N ASP A 29 -6.41 2.61 -7.39
CA ASP A 29 -7.57 3.43 -7.76
C ASP A 29 -8.63 3.52 -6.65
N ASN A 30 -8.74 2.51 -5.78
CA ASN A 30 -9.82 2.41 -4.79
C ASN A 30 -9.33 2.15 -3.35
N ILE A 31 -8.02 2.27 -3.07
CA ILE A 31 -7.48 2.06 -1.71
C ILE A 31 -8.13 2.95 -0.65
N THR A 32 -8.62 4.13 -1.00
CA THR A 32 -9.34 5.03 -0.07
C THR A 32 -10.71 4.54 0.34
N ASP A 33 -11.28 3.58 -0.38
CA ASP A 33 -12.57 2.98 -0.03
C ASP A 33 -12.43 1.99 1.13
N TYR A 34 -11.18 1.63 1.48
CA TYR A 34 -10.87 0.83 2.65
C TYR A 34 -10.75 1.71 3.90
N ASP A 35 -11.54 1.41 4.93
CA ASP A 35 -11.62 2.22 6.16
C ASP A 35 -10.25 2.45 6.85
N ASP A 36 -9.30 1.53 6.73
CA ASP A 36 -7.95 1.64 7.30
C ASP A 36 -6.88 1.99 6.25
N SER A 37 -7.27 2.71 5.18
CA SER A 37 -6.34 3.08 4.10
C SER A 37 -5.13 3.88 4.57
N SER A 38 -5.26 4.65 5.66
CA SER A 38 -4.18 5.47 6.23
C SER A 38 -3.00 4.64 6.72
N SER A 39 -3.21 3.39 7.08
CA SER A 39 -2.14 2.44 7.43
C SER A 39 -1.28 2.03 6.23
N TYR A 40 -1.72 2.30 4.99
CA TYR A 40 -1.05 1.92 3.75
C TYR A 40 -0.62 3.10 2.87
N ILE A 41 -0.95 4.32 3.29
CA ILE A 41 -0.64 5.56 2.58
C ILE A 41 0.19 6.45 3.51
N PHE A 42 1.36 6.87 3.06
CA PHE A 42 2.04 8.03 3.64
C PHE A 42 1.29 9.29 3.21
N THR A 43 0.51 9.85 4.13
CA THR A 43 -0.30 11.03 3.89
C THR A 43 0.53 12.30 3.98
N TYR A 44 0.34 13.19 3.02
CA TYR A 44 0.96 14.50 3.06
C TYR A 44 0.29 15.41 4.10
N ASP A 45 1.08 16.01 4.99
CA ASP A 45 0.59 17.03 5.91
C ASP A 45 0.50 18.39 5.22
N LYS A 46 -0.72 18.85 4.94
CA LYS A 46 -0.96 20.16 4.32
C LYS A 46 -0.52 21.34 5.18
N ASN A 47 -0.45 21.16 6.50
CA ASN A 47 0.00 22.21 7.41
C ASN A 47 1.52 22.35 7.41
N ASN A 48 2.24 21.32 6.95
CA ASN A 48 3.68 21.29 6.87
C ASN A 48 4.11 21.06 5.41
N VAL A 49 4.03 22.13 4.61
CA VAL A 49 4.44 22.08 3.20
C VAL A 49 5.95 21.97 3.10
N LEU A 50 6.44 20.78 2.76
CA LEU A 50 7.86 20.51 2.66
C LEU A 50 8.34 20.64 1.21
N LYS A 51 9.13 21.68 0.94
CA LYS A 51 9.91 21.76 -0.29
C LYS A 51 11.28 21.14 -0.07
N LYS A 52 11.86 20.60 -1.14
CA LYS A 52 13.19 19.99 -1.13
C LYS A 52 14.25 20.88 -0.47
N ASN A 53 14.28 22.17 -0.80
CA ASN A 53 15.27 23.11 -0.25
C ASN A 53 15.14 23.30 1.25
N ASP A 54 13.93 23.18 1.78
CA ASP A 54 13.67 23.33 3.22
C ASP A 54 14.16 22.07 3.96
N ILE A 55 13.99 20.89 3.36
CA ILE A 55 14.48 19.60 3.91
C ILE A 55 16.00 19.55 3.97
N LEU A 56 16.70 20.06 2.96
CA LEU A 56 18.17 20.11 2.96
C LEU A 56 18.75 20.94 4.12
N GLY A 57 17.94 21.81 4.74
CA GLY A 57 18.30 22.58 5.93
C GLY A 57 18.04 21.86 7.26
N ILE A 58 17.28 20.76 7.25
CA ILE A 58 16.93 20.01 8.46
C ILE A 58 18.18 19.26 8.95
N LYS A 59 18.48 19.41 10.24
CA LYS A 59 19.57 18.73 10.95
C LYS A 59 18.99 18.07 12.19
N ASP A 60 19.58 16.94 12.58
CA ASP A 60 19.32 16.26 13.86
C ASP A 60 17.90 15.67 14.03
N THR A 61 17.20 15.34 12.94
CA THR A 61 16.05 14.43 12.98
C THR A 61 16.51 12.98 12.98
N PHE A 62 15.89 12.15 13.81
CA PHE A 62 16.09 10.70 13.84
C PHE A 62 14.83 10.03 13.26
N TYR A 63 15.04 8.96 12.48
CA TYR A 63 14.00 8.05 11.94
C TYR A 63 13.10 8.61 10.85
N TYR A 64 13.35 9.82 10.36
CA TYR A 64 12.56 10.40 9.29
C TYR A 64 13.30 10.32 7.96
N SER A 65 12.54 10.12 6.90
CA SER A 65 13.04 10.26 5.55
C SER A 65 11.99 11.00 4.75
N TYR A 66 12.34 11.43 3.56
CA TYR A 66 11.45 12.20 2.72
C TYR A 66 11.47 11.61 1.32
N LEU A 67 10.28 11.32 0.80
CA LEU A 67 10.09 10.99 -0.61
C LEU A 67 9.70 12.26 -1.35
N CYS A 68 10.48 12.60 -2.37
CA CYS A 68 10.30 13.83 -3.12
C CYS A 68 9.99 13.55 -4.59
N LYS A 69 9.07 14.36 -5.14
CA LYS A 69 8.74 14.40 -6.56
C LYS A 69 8.46 15.84 -6.98
N ASN A 70 9.06 16.29 -8.07
CA ASN A 70 8.92 17.65 -8.59
C ASN A 70 9.21 18.76 -7.55
N GLY A 71 10.18 18.53 -6.66
CA GLY A 71 10.58 19.50 -5.62
C GLY A 71 9.68 19.57 -4.38
N PHE A 72 8.56 18.84 -4.37
CA PHE A 72 7.71 18.66 -3.20
C PHE A 72 8.00 17.32 -2.54
N CYS A 73 7.91 17.28 -1.22
CA CYS A 73 8.34 16.14 -0.45
C CYS A 73 7.32 15.76 0.60
N THR A 74 7.28 14.47 0.92
CA THR A 74 6.43 13.92 1.99
C THR A 74 7.32 13.16 2.95
N GLN A 75 7.16 13.47 4.23
CA GLN A 75 7.83 12.76 5.31
C GLN A 75 7.33 11.32 5.37
N VAL A 76 8.26 10.38 5.43
CA VAL A 76 8.02 8.96 5.57
C VAL A 76 8.79 8.43 6.76
N ASP A 77 8.19 7.45 7.42
CA ASP A 77 8.81 6.68 8.48
C ASP A 77 9.33 5.38 7.86
N ILE A 78 10.63 5.16 7.92
CA ILE A 78 11.30 4.01 7.30
C ILE A 78 10.99 2.70 8.00
N ASP A 79 10.58 2.73 9.27
CA ASP A 79 10.26 1.53 10.05
C ASP A 79 8.88 0.96 9.68
N TYR A 80 8.02 1.79 9.06
CA TYR A 80 6.67 1.40 8.66
C TYR A 80 6.53 1.40 7.14
N PHE A 81 6.68 0.24 6.53
CA PHE A 81 6.46 0.07 5.10
C PHE A 81 4.99 0.36 4.72
N LYS A 82 4.76 1.42 3.94
CA LYS A 82 3.44 1.73 3.34
C LYS A 82 3.55 1.76 1.83
N PRO A 83 2.77 0.98 1.06
CA PRO A 83 2.94 0.86 -0.39
C PRO A 83 2.70 2.16 -1.15
N PHE A 84 1.91 3.09 -0.62
CA PHE A 84 1.56 4.33 -1.29
C PHE A 84 2.08 5.57 -0.55
N VAL A 85 2.31 6.64 -1.31
CA VAL A 85 2.65 7.97 -0.79
C VAL A 85 1.83 9.04 -1.51
N GLU A 86 1.37 10.06 -0.81
CA GLU A 86 0.72 11.23 -1.40
C GLU A 86 1.70 12.39 -1.45
N ILE A 87 1.84 13.04 -2.61
CA ILE A 87 2.69 14.21 -2.81
C ILE A 87 1.87 15.27 -3.56
N PRO A 88 1.89 16.54 -3.13
CA PRO A 88 1.18 17.61 -3.83
C PRO A 88 1.84 17.95 -5.18
N ASP A 89 1.04 18.46 -6.10
CA ASP A 89 1.52 19.15 -7.30
C ASP A 89 1.74 20.66 -7.03
N GLU A 90 2.23 21.39 -8.04
CA GLU A 90 2.46 22.85 -7.96
C GLU A 90 1.21 23.67 -7.63
N LYS A 91 0.02 23.13 -7.89
CA LYS A 91 -1.27 23.76 -7.60
C LYS A 91 -1.81 23.34 -6.22
N GLY A 92 -1.09 22.50 -5.49
CA GLY A 92 -1.49 21.96 -4.19
C GLY A 92 -2.48 20.79 -4.28
N ASN A 93 -2.73 20.23 -5.46
CA ASN A 93 -3.56 19.03 -5.59
C ASN A 93 -2.74 17.83 -5.13
N LEU A 94 -3.32 17.03 -4.24
CA LEU A 94 -2.68 15.79 -3.79
C LEU A 94 -2.79 14.73 -4.88
N LYS A 95 -1.64 14.13 -5.20
CA LYS A 95 -1.58 12.94 -6.03
C LYS A 95 -0.94 11.80 -5.26
N ARG A 96 -1.58 10.63 -5.33
CA ARG A 96 -1.04 9.39 -4.78
C ARG A 96 -0.07 8.75 -5.78
N TYR A 97 0.93 8.08 -5.27
CA TYR A 97 1.88 7.28 -6.02
C TYR A 97 2.10 5.94 -5.33
N ILE A 98 2.36 4.91 -6.12
CA ILE A 98 2.99 3.68 -5.64
C ILE A 98 4.46 4.02 -5.40
N HIS A 99 4.92 3.90 -4.15
CA HIS A 99 6.29 4.27 -3.79
C HIS A 99 7.28 3.12 -4.02
N GLU A 100 6.81 1.88 -3.84
CA GLU A 100 7.66 0.71 -3.95
C GLU A 100 8.13 0.56 -5.39
N SER A 101 9.44 0.49 -5.59
CA SER A 101 10.04 0.34 -6.90
C SER A 101 11.14 -0.72 -6.90
N TYR A 102 11.28 -1.40 -8.02
CA TYR A 102 12.20 -2.52 -8.15
C TYR A 102 13.25 -2.26 -9.22
N ASN A 103 14.35 -3.00 -9.15
CA ASN A 103 15.27 -3.13 -10.27
C ASN A 103 14.57 -3.94 -11.37
N ASN A 104 14.82 -3.58 -12.64
CA ASN A 104 14.30 -4.31 -13.79
C ASN A 104 14.70 -5.80 -13.77
N ASN A 105 15.89 -6.11 -13.24
CA ASN A 105 16.38 -7.49 -13.14
C ASN A 105 15.65 -8.32 -12.06
N ASP A 106 14.98 -7.67 -11.12
CA ASP A 106 14.24 -8.31 -10.02
C ASP A 106 12.72 -8.33 -10.28
N LEU A 107 12.28 -8.09 -11.52
CA LEU A 107 10.88 -8.26 -11.90
C LEU A 107 10.38 -9.65 -11.49
N HIS A 108 9.13 -9.72 -11.03
CA HIS A 108 8.45 -10.96 -10.61
C HIS A 108 9.04 -11.68 -9.39
N LYS A 109 10.18 -11.23 -8.86
CA LYS A 109 10.76 -11.77 -7.62
C LYS A 109 9.95 -11.40 -6.39
N TYR A 110 9.31 -10.24 -6.44
CA TYR A 110 8.52 -9.68 -5.33
C TYR A 110 7.02 -9.67 -5.63
N PRO A 111 6.16 -9.88 -4.63
CA PRO A 111 4.72 -9.82 -4.81
C PRO A 111 4.26 -8.37 -5.00
N THR A 112 3.30 -8.12 -5.90
CA THR A 112 2.65 -6.80 -6.04
C THR A 112 1.42 -6.64 -5.15
N ARG A 113 1.31 -7.45 -4.11
CA ARG A 113 0.16 -7.46 -3.20
C ARG A 113 0.55 -7.89 -1.79
N MET A 114 -0.06 -7.25 -0.80
CA MET A 114 0.03 -7.61 0.60
C MET A 114 -1.31 -8.16 1.08
N GLY A 115 -1.30 -9.37 1.66
CA GLY A 115 -2.50 -10.02 2.21
C GLY A 115 -2.61 -9.79 3.70
N ILE A 116 -3.82 -9.48 4.17
CA ILE A 116 -4.09 -9.07 5.55
C ILE A 116 -5.36 -9.76 6.02
N ARG A 117 -5.34 -10.22 7.27
CA ARG A 117 -6.46 -10.93 7.87
C ARG A 117 -7.12 -10.03 8.90
N ILE A 118 -8.35 -9.60 8.62
CA ILE A 118 -9.14 -8.77 9.54
C ILE A 118 -10.11 -9.67 10.29
N ASN A 119 -10.17 -9.49 11.61
CA ASN A 119 -11.17 -10.14 12.44
C ASN A 119 -12.46 -9.32 12.42
N ASN A 120 -13.53 -9.90 11.86
CA ASN A 120 -14.81 -9.22 11.75
C ASN A 120 -15.76 -9.58 12.90
N CYS A 121 -15.31 -10.39 13.86
CA CYS A 121 -16.16 -10.89 14.93
C CYS A 121 -16.23 -9.87 16.08
N THR A 122 -17.41 -9.25 16.24
CA THR A 122 -17.79 -8.50 17.43
C THR A 122 -17.99 -9.50 18.57
N SER A 123 -17.25 -9.33 19.66
CA SER A 123 -17.25 -10.29 20.77
C SER A 123 -18.61 -10.40 21.45
N THR A 124 -19.39 -11.44 21.15
CA THR A 124 -20.44 -11.93 22.08
C THR A 124 -20.50 -13.45 22.22
N ASN A 125 -19.98 -14.23 21.28
CA ASN A 125 -19.84 -15.67 21.49
C ASN A 125 -18.42 -15.99 21.91
N ARG A 126 -18.20 -15.93 23.24
CA ARG A 126 -17.08 -16.61 23.90
C ARG A 126 -16.92 -17.99 23.27
N GLN A 127 -15.66 -18.32 22.98
CA GLN A 127 -15.15 -19.65 22.68
C GLN A 127 -15.98 -20.75 23.36
N THR A 128 -16.99 -21.27 22.67
CA THR A 128 -17.54 -22.57 22.99
C THR A 128 -16.78 -23.56 22.13
N ASN A 129 -15.88 -24.30 22.77
CA ASN A 129 -15.28 -25.55 22.27
C ASN A 129 -14.02 -25.48 21.39
N GLY A 130 -13.20 -24.43 21.47
CA GLY A 130 -11.84 -24.47 20.89
C GLY A 130 -11.76 -24.70 19.36
N GLN A 131 -12.90 -24.63 18.67
CA GLN A 131 -12.97 -24.65 17.21
C GLN A 131 -12.90 -23.21 16.71
N ILE A 132 -11.91 -22.94 15.88
CA ILE A 132 -11.75 -21.66 15.19
C ILE A 132 -12.88 -21.60 14.17
N ASN A 133 -13.85 -20.70 14.34
CA ASN A 133 -14.83 -20.44 13.30
C ASN A 133 -14.07 -19.89 12.07
N GLU A 134 -13.85 -20.74 11.05
CA GLU A 134 -13.10 -20.40 9.84
C GLU A 134 -13.66 -19.17 9.09
N ASN A 135 -14.91 -18.79 9.39
CA ASN A 135 -15.64 -17.67 8.76
C ASN A 135 -15.51 -16.32 9.49
N CYS A 136 -14.75 -16.22 10.58
CA CYS A 136 -14.63 -14.96 11.36
C CYS A 136 -13.67 -13.92 10.74
N TYR A 137 -13.01 -14.26 9.64
CA TYR A 137 -11.95 -13.43 9.09
C TYR A 137 -12.20 -13.11 7.64
N THR A 138 -12.08 -11.83 7.29
CA THR A 138 -11.99 -11.40 5.91
C THR A 138 -10.53 -11.22 5.54
N TYR A 139 -10.17 -11.80 4.40
CA TYR A 139 -8.87 -11.58 3.80
C TYR A 139 -8.96 -10.38 2.85
N ILE A 140 -8.14 -9.38 3.13
CA ILE A 140 -8.00 -8.19 2.32
C ILE A 140 -6.64 -8.24 1.63
N TYR A 141 -6.62 -7.93 0.34
CA TYR A 141 -5.39 -7.74 -0.42
C TYR A 141 -5.24 -6.28 -0.83
N ILE A 142 -4.11 -5.70 -0.46
CA ILE A 142 -3.69 -4.39 -0.95
C ILE A 142 -2.76 -4.63 -2.13
N SER A 143 -3.25 -4.36 -3.33
CA SER A 143 -2.50 -4.44 -4.58
C SER A 143 -1.86 -3.09 -4.89
N PHE A 144 -0.55 -3.11 -5.07
CA PHE A 144 0.25 -1.97 -5.53
C PHE A 144 0.80 -2.25 -6.94
N ARG A 145 0.03 -3.00 -7.73
CA ARG A 145 0.27 -3.19 -9.15
C ARG A 145 -0.04 -1.90 -9.91
N CYS A 146 0.89 -1.43 -10.73
CA CYS A 146 0.67 -0.25 -11.56
C CYS A 146 -0.02 -0.59 -12.90
N ASN A 147 -0.82 0.34 -13.42
CA ASN A 147 -1.47 0.27 -14.73
C ASN A 147 -0.96 1.35 -15.70
N SER A 148 -0.25 2.36 -15.19
CA SER A 148 0.41 3.38 -16.00
C SER A 148 1.64 3.95 -15.28
N ASP A 149 2.58 4.50 -16.05
CA ASP A 149 3.78 5.18 -15.53
C ASP A 149 3.42 6.24 -14.48
N SER A 150 2.34 6.98 -14.72
CA SER A 150 1.92 8.10 -13.88
C SER A 150 1.50 7.71 -12.46
N GLN A 151 1.19 6.43 -12.21
CA GLN A 151 0.87 5.88 -10.89
C GLN A 151 2.14 5.58 -10.07
N CYS A 152 3.28 5.41 -10.72
CA CYS A 152 4.56 5.12 -10.05
C CYS A 152 5.25 6.40 -9.61
N LEU A 153 5.85 6.38 -8.42
CA LEU A 153 6.69 7.47 -7.96
C LEU A 153 7.87 7.69 -8.91
N THR A 154 8.47 6.61 -9.43
CA THR A 154 9.53 6.60 -10.45
C THR A 154 9.05 6.91 -11.88
N ASN A 155 7.75 7.13 -12.08
CA ASN A 155 7.17 7.44 -13.39
C ASN A 155 7.47 6.36 -14.46
N LYS A 156 7.53 5.09 -14.06
CA LYS A 156 7.83 3.96 -14.96
C LYS A 156 7.18 2.68 -14.45
N CYS A 157 6.24 2.16 -15.23
CA CYS A 157 5.47 0.95 -14.95
C CYS A 157 5.75 -0.10 -16.02
N ILE A 158 6.21 -1.29 -15.62
CA ILE A 158 6.45 -2.41 -16.52
C ILE A 158 5.83 -3.66 -15.91
N ASP A 159 4.95 -4.33 -16.66
CA ASP A 159 4.28 -5.58 -16.26
C ASP A 159 3.56 -5.53 -14.90
N GLY A 160 3.12 -4.33 -14.50
CA GLY A 160 2.46 -4.11 -13.22
C GLY A 160 3.40 -3.74 -12.07
N TYR A 161 4.69 -3.57 -12.32
CA TYR A 161 5.68 -3.18 -11.34
C TYR A 161 6.17 -1.76 -11.60
N CYS A 162 6.30 -0.96 -10.55
CA CYS A 162 7.03 0.28 -10.63
C CYS A 162 8.53 -0.01 -10.64
N ILE A 163 9.23 0.47 -11.66
CA ILE A 163 10.64 0.16 -11.88
C ILE A 163 11.46 1.43 -11.69
N PHE A 164 12.68 1.27 -11.19
CA PHE A 164 13.65 2.36 -11.15
C PHE A 164 13.78 3.02 -12.53
N ASN A 165 13.74 4.35 -12.54
CA ASN A 165 13.83 5.18 -13.73
C ASN A 165 15.03 6.10 -13.61
N ASP A 166 16.03 5.87 -14.45
CA ASP A 166 17.27 6.63 -14.53
C ASP A 166 17.09 8.02 -15.16
N LYS A 167 16.03 8.20 -15.96
CA LYS A 167 15.73 9.48 -16.64
C LYS A 167 14.91 10.44 -15.80
N ASP A 168 14.13 9.92 -14.86
CA ASP A 168 13.24 10.67 -13.96
C ASP A 168 13.29 10.02 -12.57
N PRO A 169 14.44 10.12 -11.88
CA PRO A 169 14.61 9.46 -10.59
C PRO A 169 13.74 10.14 -9.53
N SER A 170 12.97 9.35 -8.81
CA SER A 170 12.39 9.78 -7.54
C SER A 170 13.51 10.01 -6.53
N GLU A 171 13.42 11.08 -5.75
CA GLU A 171 14.44 11.40 -4.76
C GLU A 171 14.01 10.90 -3.38
N PHE A 172 14.92 10.19 -2.72
CA PHE A 172 14.78 9.77 -1.34
C PHE A 172 15.82 10.50 -0.50
N CYS A 173 15.37 11.38 0.39
CA CYS A 173 16.23 12.11 1.31
C CYS A 173 16.15 11.44 2.68
N THR A 174 17.26 10.88 3.14
CA THR A 174 17.39 10.32 4.48
C THR A 174 18.10 11.31 5.40
N ASP A 175 17.77 11.27 6.70
CA ASP A 175 18.47 12.02 7.72
C ASP A 175 19.99 11.76 7.65
N ILE A 176 20.80 12.82 7.76
CA ILE A 176 22.26 12.72 7.99
C ILE A 176 22.51 13.10 9.45
N TYR A 177 22.73 12.11 10.31
CA TYR A 177 23.12 12.37 11.70
C TYR A 177 24.62 12.70 11.76
N SER A 178 24.96 13.86 12.34
CA SER A 178 26.33 14.14 12.73
C SER A 178 26.51 13.66 14.16
N ASN A 179 27.16 12.52 14.34
CA ASN A 179 27.51 12.04 15.68
C ASN A 179 28.67 12.90 16.20
N THR A 180 28.38 14.09 16.75
CA THR A 180 29.36 14.85 17.53
C THR A 180 29.58 14.10 18.85
N LEU A 181 30.41 13.06 18.80
CA LEU A 181 31.10 12.54 19.97
C LEU A 181 32.01 13.66 20.48
N PHE A 182 31.49 14.49 21.38
CA PHE A 182 32.33 15.26 22.29
C PHE A 182 33.05 14.27 23.19
N PHE A 183 34.25 13.87 22.79
CA PHE A 183 35.22 13.27 23.71
C PHE A 183 35.65 14.36 24.70
N TRP A 184 35.14 14.30 25.93
CA TRP A 184 35.71 14.98 27.10
C TRP A 184 36.69 14.05 27.79
#